data_AF-A0A7J4LB75-F1
#
_entry.id   AF-A0A7J4LB75-F1
#
_cell.length_a   1.000
_cell.length_b   1.000
_cell.length_c   1.000
_cell.angle_alpha   90.00
_cell.angle_beta   90.00
_cell.angle_gamma   90.00
#
_symmetry.space_group_name_H-M   'P 1'
#
loop_
_entity.id
_entity.type
_entity.pdbx_description
1 polymer ?
#
loop_
_entity_poly.entity_id
_entity_poly.type
_entity_poly.pdbx_seq_one_letter_code
_entity_poly.pdbx_strand_id
1 'polypeptide(L)'
;LIIGLFNWNISAFTGFPAGFIPLWVELIRTGAITSIRNVMIDGQVLALISTIVIFCIVVYFEGMRVEIPLSHQMVRGARGRYPIKLIYASVLPIILVSTLQAVIQMIGMQLWHSGVPLIGNNALIGAYSAVSPTEPISGLMYYLNPINSPYDWIPSLVAERFHMLGAIPPDGWQIVLRFVINVVFFIIGGIIFAIFWVEVSNMNSEAVANQIHRSGLQIPGFRRDPLTLKKRLDNYIPKITVLSGALIGGLALFSSLFGLIGGISGTGMLLAVGIAYRLYEEMASQQMMEMYPFMRRFFGEE
;
A
#
# COMPACT_ATOMS: atom_id res chain seq x y z
N LEU A 1 0.72 -13.72 5.14
CA LEU A 1 -0.14 -13.99 6.32
C LEU A 1 0.00 -15.42 6.82
N ILE A 2 -0.24 -16.44 6.00
CA ILE A 2 -0.12 -17.86 6.41
C ILE A 2 1.30 -18.20 6.90
N ILE A 3 2.33 -17.79 6.15
CA ILE A 3 3.73 -17.93 6.57
C ILE A 3 3.96 -17.15 7.89
N GLY A 4 3.42 -15.94 8.02
CA GLY A 4 3.54 -15.15 9.25
C GLY A 4 2.88 -15.74 10.49
N LEU A 5 1.85 -16.57 10.32
CA LEU A 5 1.10 -17.17 11.43
C LEU A 5 1.65 -18.54 11.83
N PHE A 6 2.10 -19.33 10.85
CA PHE A 6 2.41 -20.76 11.04
C PHE A 6 3.87 -21.13 10.81
N ASN A 7 4.76 -20.18 10.50
CA ASN A 7 6.16 -20.49 10.25
C ASN A 7 6.89 -20.95 11.53
N TRP A 8 7.29 -22.22 11.55
CA TRP A 8 8.06 -22.86 12.61
C TRP A 8 9.57 -22.65 12.47
N ASN A 9 10.03 -21.96 11.42
CA ASN A 9 11.45 -21.71 11.22
C ASN A 9 11.96 -20.74 12.27
N ILE A 10 13.06 -21.12 12.92
CA ILE A 10 13.68 -20.36 14.01
C ILE A 10 14.41 -19.17 13.38
N SER A 11 14.05 -17.97 13.80
CA SER A 11 14.70 -16.75 13.32
C SER A 11 16.10 -16.66 13.91
N ALA A 12 17.13 -16.53 13.06
CA ALA A 12 18.51 -16.38 13.51
C ALA A 12 18.75 -15.16 14.42
N PHE A 13 17.85 -14.17 14.38
CA PHE A 13 17.92 -12.93 15.15
C PHE A 13 17.40 -13.04 16.58
N THR A 14 16.36 -13.85 16.84
CA THR A 14 15.71 -13.92 18.15
C THR A 14 15.87 -15.28 18.83
N GLY A 15 16.31 -16.30 18.10
CA GLY A 15 16.33 -17.68 18.59
C GLY A 15 14.93 -18.29 18.75
N PHE A 16 13.87 -17.58 18.35
CA PHE A 16 12.48 -18.02 18.41
C PHE A 16 11.87 -18.20 17.01
N PRO A 17 10.83 -19.04 16.86
CA PRO A 17 10.09 -19.22 15.62
C PRO A 17 9.56 -17.90 15.05
N ALA A 18 9.67 -17.73 13.74
CA ALA A 18 9.24 -16.52 13.03
C ALA A 18 7.71 -16.32 13.01
N GLY A 19 6.95 -17.42 13.12
CA GLY A 19 5.50 -17.40 13.09
C GLY A 19 4.88 -17.04 14.44
N PHE A 20 3.79 -16.26 14.40
CA PHE A 20 3.07 -15.84 15.61
C PHE A 20 2.65 -17.02 16.50
N ILE A 21 2.00 -18.05 15.94
CA ILE A 21 1.48 -19.17 16.75
C ILE A 21 2.62 -20.01 17.35
N PRO A 22 3.65 -20.43 16.58
CA PRO A 22 4.80 -21.14 17.12
C PRO A 22 5.59 -20.34 18.17
N LEU A 23 5.76 -19.03 17.95
CA LEU A 23 6.43 -18.12 18.88
C LEU A 23 5.73 -18.09 20.25
N TRP A 24 4.39 -17.98 20.26
CA TRP A 24 3.61 -18.01 21.50
C TRP A 24 3.68 -19.36 22.21
N VAL A 25 3.71 -20.47 21.46
CA VAL A 25 3.88 -21.81 22.03
C VAL A 25 5.25 -21.93 22.71
N GLU A 26 6.32 -21.41 22.12
CA GLU A 26 7.65 -21.45 22.73
C GLU A 26 7.83 -20.45 23.89
N LEU A 27 7.26 -19.26 23.80
CA LEU A 27 7.26 -18.27 24.89
C LEU A 27 6.58 -18.83 26.16
N ILE A 28 5.46 -19.55 25.98
CA ILE A 28 4.76 -20.22 27.08
C ILE A 28 5.60 -21.38 27.63
N ARG A 29 6.26 -22.17 26.77
CA ARG A 29 7.10 -23.31 27.18
C ARG A 29 8.37 -22.88 27.92
N THR A 30 9.00 -21.79 27.51
CA THR A 30 10.26 -21.30 28.09
C THR A 30 10.06 -20.41 29.30
N GLY A 31 8.82 -19.97 29.58
CA GLY A 31 8.51 -19.09 30.71
C GLY A 31 9.13 -17.69 30.60
N ALA A 32 9.62 -17.30 29.42
CA ALA A 32 10.34 -16.05 29.15
C ALA A 32 9.42 -14.82 29.05
N ILE A 33 8.28 -14.83 29.74
CA ILE A 33 7.34 -13.70 29.80
C ILE A 33 7.76 -12.81 30.97
N THR A 34 8.85 -12.07 30.80
CA THR A 34 9.47 -11.29 31.89
C THR A 34 9.10 -9.80 31.87
N SER A 35 8.51 -9.27 30.79
CA SER A 35 8.12 -7.85 30.68
C SER A 35 7.06 -7.58 29.61
N ILE A 36 6.12 -6.65 29.89
CA ILE A 36 5.07 -6.21 28.94
C ILE A 36 5.65 -5.73 27.60
N ARG A 37 6.83 -5.09 27.62
CA ARG A 37 7.52 -4.59 26.42
C ARG A 37 7.92 -5.74 25.48
N ASN A 38 8.52 -6.81 26.02
CA ASN A 38 8.95 -7.96 25.25
C ASN A 38 7.75 -8.75 24.73
N VAL A 39 6.66 -8.83 25.49
CA VAL A 39 5.41 -9.44 25.00
C VAL A 39 4.79 -8.65 23.86
N MET A 40 4.80 -7.32 23.93
CA MET A 40 4.14 -6.47 22.94
C MET A 40 4.94 -6.38 21.63
N ILE A 41 6.27 -6.33 21.71
CA ILE A 41 7.17 -6.16 20.55
C ILE A 41 7.71 -7.52 20.09
N ASP A 42 8.37 -8.29 20.96
CA ASP A 42 8.95 -9.59 20.60
C ASP A 42 7.88 -10.68 20.45
N GLY A 43 6.80 -10.63 21.25
CA GLY A 43 5.63 -11.51 21.14
C GLY A 43 4.68 -11.18 19.98
N GLN A 44 5.07 -10.25 19.07
CA GLN A 44 4.32 -9.90 17.86
C GLN A 44 2.85 -9.44 18.09
N VAL A 45 2.43 -9.13 19.33
CA VAL A 45 1.06 -8.67 19.63
C VAL A 45 0.79 -7.32 18.99
N LEU A 46 1.77 -6.42 19.00
CA LEU A 46 1.69 -5.14 18.31
C LEU A 46 1.40 -5.35 16.82
N ALA A 47 2.10 -6.30 16.20
CA ALA A 47 1.90 -6.63 14.79
C ALA A 47 0.49 -7.22 14.54
N LEU A 48 -0.04 -8.04 15.45
CA LEU A 48 -1.42 -8.56 15.37
C LEU A 48 -2.45 -7.44 15.42
N ILE A 49 -2.39 -6.59 16.45
CA ILE A 49 -3.33 -5.48 16.64
C ILE A 49 -3.23 -4.51 15.46
N SER A 50 -2.00 -4.16 15.08
CA SER A 50 -1.71 -3.33 13.90
C SER A 50 -2.36 -3.91 12.64
N THR A 51 -2.18 -5.21 12.38
CA THR A 51 -2.76 -5.87 11.19
C THR A 51 -4.29 -5.79 11.19
N ILE A 52 -4.95 -6.02 12.32
CA ILE A 52 -6.42 -5.93 12.42
C ILE A 52 -6.88 -4.48 12.17
N VAL A 53 -6.25 -3.52 12.83
CA VAL A 53 -6.60 -2.09 12.71
C VAL A 53 -6.41 -1.61 11.27
N ILE A 54 -5.27 -1.90 10.66
CA ILE A 54 -4.98 -1.53 9.28
C ILE A 54 -5.92 -2.23 8.32
N PHE A 55 -6.20 -3.52 8.52
CA PHE A 55 -7.17 -4.26 7.70
C PHE A 55 -8.53 -3.57 7.72
N CYS A 56 -9.06 -3.22 8.90
CA CYS A 56 -10.33 -2.51 9.04
C CYS A 56 -10.31 -1.14 8.34
N ILE A 57 -9.24 -0.37 8.52
CA ILE A 57 -9.08 0.94 7.88
C ILE A 57 -9.06 0.81 6.36
N VAL A 58 -8.30 -0.14 5.82
CA VAL A 58 -8.15 -0.34 4.38
C VAL A 58 -9.47 -0.80 3.76
N VAL A 59 -10.17 -1.77 4.37
CA VAL A 59 -11.50 -2.20 3.90
C VAL A 59 -12.50 -1.04 3.93
N TYR A 60 -12.45 -0.20 4.96
CA TYR A 60 -13.32 0.98 5.04
C TYR A 60 -13.08 1.93 3.86
N PHE A 61 -11.83 2.28 3.56
CA PHE A 61 -11.49 3.18 2.44
C PHE A 61 -11.76 2.56 1.07
N GLU A 62 -11.50 1.27 0.89
CA GLU A 62 -11.78 0.53 -0.36
C GLU A 62 -13.29 0.47 -0.66
N GLY A 63 -14.11 0.49 0.39
CA GLY A 63 -15.57 0.55 0.30
C GLY A 63 -16.14 1.93 -0.06
N MET A 64 -15.38 3.01 0.10
CA MET A 64 -15.87 4.37 -0.14
C MET A 64 -16.07 4.66 -1.64
N ARG A 65 -17.25 5.19 -1.98
CA ARG A 65 -17.62 5.55 -3.36
C ARG A 65 -18.27 6.92 -3.40
N VAL A 66 -17.95 7.68 -4.44
CA VAL A 66 -18.61 8.94 -4.79
C VAL A 66 -19.59 8.66 -5.92
N GLU A 67 -20.87 8.86 -5.66
CA GLU A 67 -21.92 8.60 -6.65
C GLU A 67 -22.26 9.88 -7.43
N ILE A 68 -22.13 9.82 -8.76
CA ILE A 68 -22.60 10.91 -9.64
C ILE A 68 -23.98 10.52 -10.18
N PRO A 69 -25.02 11.37 -9.99
CA PRO A 69 -26.35 11.08 -10.50
C PRO A 69 -26.38 11.21 -12.03
N LEU A 70 -26.83 10.14 -12.70
CA LEU A 70 -27.06 10.07 -14.14
C LEU A 70 -28.54 9.79 -14.43
N SER A 71 -28.97 10.04 -15.65
CA SER A 71 -30.32 9.70 -16.12
C SER A 71 -30.25 8.97 -17.44
N HIS A 72 -31.19 8.06 -17.64
CA HIS A 72 -31.32 7.39 -18.91
C HIS A 72 -32.31 8.18 -19.78
N GLN A 73 -31.93 8.46 -21.03
CA GLN A 73 -32.74 9.33 -21.90
C GLN A 73 -33.83 8.57 -22.65
N MET A 74 -33.60 7.28 -22.95
CA MET A 74 -34.52 6.42 -23.70
C MET A 74 -35.74 6.02 -22.85
N VAL A 75 -35.58 5.93 -21.53
CA VAL A 75 -36.65 5.55 -20.59
C VAL A 75 -36.89 6.72 -19.64
N ARG A 76 -37.98 7.47 -19.89
CA ARG A 76 -38.44 8.55 -19.00
C ARG A 76 -38.62 7.99 -17.58
N GLY A 77 -37.89 8.56 -16.60
CA GLY A 77 -38.00 8.21 -15.19
C GLY A 77 -36.88 7.29 -14.65
N ALA A 78 -36.10 6.65 -15.52
CA ALA A 78 -34.95 5.85 -15.09
C ALA A 78 -33.75 6.76 -14.72
N ARG A 79 -33.47 6.87 -13.43
CA ARG A 79 -32.27 7.54 -12.89
C ARG A 79 -31.27 6.48 -12.45
N GLY A 80 -30.07 6.53 -13.01
CA GLY A 80 -28.95 5.69 -12.61
C GLY A 80 -27.97 6.48 -11.75
N ARG A 81 -27.16 5.80 -10.95
CA ARG A 81 -26.00 6.42 -10.29
C ARG A 81 -24.75 5.77 -10.85
N TYR A 82 -23.78 6.57 -11.25
CA TYR A 82 -22.47 6.05 -11.66
C TYR A 82 -21.51 6.18 -10.48
N PRO A 83 -21.18 5.07 -9.80
CA PRO A 83 -20.28 5.10 -8.65
C PRO A 83 -18.83 5.19 -9.13
N ILE A 84 -18.11 6.20 -8.64
CA ILE A 84 -16.66 6.32 -8.78
C ILE A 84 -16.05 5.90 -7.44
N LYS A 85 -15.20 4.87 -7.43
CA LYS A 85 -14.48 4.45 -6.22
C LYS A 85 -13.53 5.56 -5.77
N LEU A 86 -13.41 5.76 -4.45
CA LEU A 86 -12.46 6.71 -3.88
C LEU A 86 -11.01 6.30 -4.24
N ILE A 87 -10.71 5.00 -4.12
CA ILE A 87 -9.48 4.40 -4.61
C ILE A 87 -9.62 4.17 -6.13
N TYR A 88 -9.58 5.28 -6.87
CA TYR A 88 -9.89 5.28 -8.30
C TYR A 88 -8.85 4.52 -9.13
N ALA A 89 -7.57 4.72 -8.84
CA ALA A 89 -6.46 4.09 -9.55
C ALA A 89 -6.12 2.67 -9.04
N SER A 90 -6.93 2.08 -8.15
CA SER A 90 -6.63 0.83 -7.45
C SER A 90 -5.32 0.92 -6.62
N VAL A 91 -4.84 -0.21 -6.13
CA VAL A 91 -3.57 -0.35 -5.39
C VAL A 91 -2.36 -0.38 -6.34
N LEU A 92 -2.54 -0.23 -7.65
CA LEU A 92 -1.45 -0.33 -8.63
C LEU A 92 -0.38 0.77 -8.53
N PRO A 93 -0.72 2.06 -8.33
CA PRO A 93 0.28 3.12 -8.20
C PRO A 93 1.27 2.89 -7.06
N ILE A 94 0.79 2.35 -5.92
CA ILE A 94 1.65 2.10 -4.77
C ILE A 94 2.59 0.90 -5.00
N ILE A 95 2.20 -0.06 -5.84
CA ILE A 95 3.12 -1.12 -6.29
C ILE A 95 4.31 -0.47 -6.99
N LEU A 96 4.05 0.43 -7.94
CA LEU A 96 5.10 1.07 -8.73
C LEU A 96 6.05 1.90 -7.86
N VAL A 97 5.55 2.59 -6.84
CA VAL A 97 6.38 3.30 -5.86
C VAL A 97 7.29 2.31 -5.10
N SER A 98 6.71 1.21 -4.62
CA SER A 98 7.46 0.22 -3.84
C SER A 98 8.50 -0.52 -4.68
N THR A 99 8.21 -0.81 -5.94
CA THR A 99 9.16 -1.43 -6.86
C THR A 99 10.24 -0.45 -7.29
N LEU A 100 9.91 0.82 -7.53
CA LEU A 100 10.90 1.87 -7.77
C LEU A 100 11.90 1.95 -6.61
N GLN A 101 11.40 1.96 -5.37
CA GLN A 101 12.25 1.99 -4.19
C GLN A 101 13.13 0.73 -4.08
N ALA A 102 12.57 -0.46 -4.32
CA ALA A 102 13.32 -1.70 -4.32
C ALA A 102 14.43 -1.71 -5.39
N VAL A 103 14.15 -1.17 -6.59
CA VAL A 103 15.15 -1.03 -7.66
C VAL A 103 16.26 -0.05 -7.25
N ILE A 104 15.92 1.08 -6.62
CA ILE A 104 16.92 2.03 -6.10
C ILE A 104 17.84 1.34 -5.08
N GLN A 105 17.26 0.57 -4.14
CA GLN A 105 18.02 -0.16 -3.13
C GLN A 105 18.90 -1.26 -3.73
N MET A 106 18.39 -1.98 -4.73
CA MET A 106 19.15 -2.99 -5.47
C MET A 106 20.35 -2.37 -6.20
N ILE A 107 20.13 -1.23 -6.86
CA ILE A 107 21.20 -0.48 -7.52
C ILE A 107 22.23 0.01 -6.48
N GLY A 108 21.79 0.52 -5.34
CA GLY A 108 22.66 0.92 -4.24
C GLY A 108 23.57 -0.21 -3.73
N MET A 109 22.98 -1.39 -3.53
CA MET A 109 23.70 -2.59 -3.10
C MET A 109 24.69 -3.06 -4.18
N GLN A 110 24.27 -3.06 -5.44
CA GLN A 110 25.13 -3.46 -6.53
C GLN A 110 26.28 -2.48 -6.74
N LEU A 111 26.05 -1.18 -6.60
CA LEU A 111 27.08 -0.15 -6.68
C LEU A 111 28.10 -0.27 -5.56
N TRP A 112 27.66 -0.59 -4.33
CA TRP A 112 28.57 -0.82 -3.22
C TRP A 112 29.50 -2.01 -3.46
N HIS A 113 28.97 -3.12 -3.97
CA HIS A 113 29.76 -4.31 -4.33
C HIS A 113 30.51 -4.18 -5.67
N SER A 114 30.21 -3.16 -6.46
CA SER A 114 30.91 -2.91 -7.72
C SER A 114 32.26 -2.26 -7.43
N GLY A 115 33.36 -2.87 -7.88
CA GLY A 115 34.72 -2.36 -7.69
C GLY A 115 35.07 -1.09 -8.50
N VAL A 116 34.09 -0.23 -8.82
CA VAL A 116 34.30 1.01 -9.58
C VAL A 116 34.98 2.04 -8.67
N PRO A 117 36.17 2.56 -9.01
CA PRO A 117 36.83 3.58 -8.22
C PRO A 117 35.96 4.86 -8.12
N LEU A 118 35.87 5.46 -6.93
CA LEU A 118 35.01 6.60 -6.49
C LEU A 118 33.52 6.31 -6.25
N ILE A 119 32.92 5.34 -6.94
CA ILE A 119 31.48 5.04 -6.81
C ILE A 119 31.25 3.79 -5.95
N GLY A 120 32.11 2.79 -6.09
CA GLY A 120 32.22 1.64 -5.20
C GLY A 120 32.87 2.02 -3.88
N ASN A 121 32.36 1.49 -2.76
CA ASN A 121 32.79 1.79 -1.39
C ASN A 121 32.64 3.25 -0.91
N ASN A 122 31.84 4.08 -1.58
CA ASN A 122 31.56 5.43 -1.06
C ASN A 122 30.51 5.39 0.06
N ALA A 123 30.94 5.61 1.31
CA ALA A 123 30.08 5.63 2.49
C ALA A 123 28.96 6.71 2.44
N LEU A 124 29.09 7.71 1.55
CA LEU A 124 28.07 8.72 1.30
C LEU A 124 26.90 8.18 0.46
N ILE A 125 27.15 7.21 -0.44
CA ILE A 125 26.13 6.61 -1.32
C ILE A 125 25.37 5.54 -0.54
N GLY A 126 26.07 4.61 0.10
CA GLY A 126 25.44 3.58 0.91
C GLY A 126 26.48 2.64 1.49
N ALA A 127 26.69 2.62 2.80
CA ALA A 127 27.53 1.61 3.44
C ALA A 127 26.67 0.43 3.89
N TYR A 128 27.09 -0.79 3.56
CA TYR A 128 26.38 -2.02 3.93
C TYR A 128 27.19 -2.81 4.96
N SER A 129 26.51 -3.45 5.92
CA SER A 129 27.17 -4.27 6.95
C SER A 129 27.64 -5.59 6.35
N ALA A 130 28.78 -6.11 6.83
CA ALA A 130 29.19 -7.49 6.56
C ALA A 130 28.20 -8.53 7.14
N VAL A 131 27.43 -8.16 8.16
CA VAL A 131 26.47 -9.04 8.85
C VAL A 131 25.13 -9.13 8.09
N SER A 132 24.77 -8.10 7.34
CA SER A 132 23.53 -8.05 6.54
C SER A 132 23.80 -7.28 5.25
N PRO A 133 24.26 -7.97 4.18
CA PRO A 133 24.67 -7.34 2.93
C PRO A 133 23.53 -6.59 2.23
N THR A 134 22.29 -6.85 2.63
CA THR A 134 21.08 -6.29 2.03
C THR A 134 20.61 -5.00 2.70
N GLU A 135 21.16 -4.64 3.87
CA GLU A 135 20.67 -3.51 4.65
C GLU A 135 21.72 -2.37 4.70
N PRO A 136 21.37 -1.16 4.19
CA PRO A 136 22.25 -0.01 4.29
C PRO A 136 22.32 0.51 5.75
N ILE A 137 23.53 0.64 6.27
CA ILE A 137 23.85 1.21 7.58
C ILE A 137 23.89 2.75 7.50
N SER A 138 24.53 3.30 6.47
CA SER A 138 24.75 4.75 6.33
C SER A 138 24.68 5.21 4.88
N GLY A 139 24.60 6.52 4.67
CA GLY A 139 24.60 7.15 3.33
C GLY A 139 23.19 7.43 2.78
N LEU A 140 23.13 7.84 1.52
CA LEU A 140 21.86 8.15 0.83
C LEU A 140 20.90 6.96 0.81
N MET A 141 21.42 5.74 0.64
CA MET A 141 20.61 4.52 0.62
C MET A 141 19.93 4.22 1.96
N TYR A 142 20.49 4.66 3.10
CA TYR A 142 19.83 4.55 4.41
C TYR A 142 18.53 5.36 4.46
N TYR A 143 18.56 6.60 3.96
CA TYR A 143 17.38 7.47 3.94
C TYR A 143 16.30 6.99 2.98
N LEU A 144 16.70 6.36 1.87
CA LEU A 144 15.78 5.80 0.87
C LEU A 144 15.34 4.36 1.17
N ASN A 145 15.83 3.73 2.25
CA ASN A 145 15.47 2.37 2.59
C ASN A 145 14.04 2.33 3.17
N PRO A 146 13.12 1.50 2.63
CA PRO A 146 11.77 1.40 3.14
C PRO A 146 11.76 1.07 4.63
N ILE A 147 10.90 1.77 5.36
CA ILE A 147 10.63 1.48 6.76
C ILE A 147 9.60 0.35 6.79
N ASN A 148 9.96 -0.82 7.32
CA ASN A 148 9.07 -2.00 7.34
C ASN A 148 8.71 -2.46 8.75
N SER A 149 9.31 -1.87 9.78
CA SER A 149 9.18 -2.34 11.16
C SER A 149 9.34 -1.23 12.19
N PRO A 150 8.81 -1.38 13.42
CA PRO A 150 9.08 -0.46 14.53
C PRO A 150 10.58 -0.29 14.84
N TYR A 151 11.38 -1.31 14.52
CA TYR A 151 12.84 -1.30 14.66
C TYR A 151 13.57 -0.33 13.71
N ASP A 152 12.87 0.26 12.73
CA ASP A 152 13.47 1.17 11.74
C ASP A 152 13.29 2.66 12.07
N TRP A 153 12.36 3.02 12.96
CA TRP A 153 12.02 4.42 13.23
C TRP A 153 11.95 4.80 14.72
N ILE A 154 11.75 3.85 15.64
CA ILE A 154 11.74 4.14 17.08
C ILE A 154 13.19 4.24 17.57
N PRO A 155 13.67 5.40 18.09
CA PRO A 155 15.08 5.59 18.40
C PRO A 155 15.69 4.54 19.34
N SER A 156 14.94 4.07 20.34
CA SER A 156 15.40 3.02 21.26
C SER A 156 15.57 1.66 20.57
N LEU A 157 14.70 1.33 19.62
CA LEU A 157 14.74 0.06 18.88
C LEU A 157 15.73 0.11 17.71
N VAL A 158 15.90 1.28 17.10
CA VAL A 158 16.94 1.51 16.10
C VAL A 158 18.32 1.34 16.73
N ALA A 159 18.54 1.88 17.93
CA ALA A 159 19.79 1.70 18.65
C ALA A 159 20.07 0.21 18.96
N GLU A 160 19.06 -0.53 19.43
CA GLU A 160 19.16 -1.98 19.66
C GLU A 160 19.51 -2.72 18.36
N ARG A 161 18.86 -2.40 17.23
CA ARG A 161 19.15 -3.02 15.93
C ARG A 161 20.55 -2.68 15.42
N PHE A 162 21.00 -1.44 15.52
CA PHE A 162 22.34 -1.04 15.06
C PHE A 162 23.46 -1.66 15.91
N HIS A 163 23.23 -1.79 17.23
CA HIS A 163 24.13 -2.52 18.11
C HIS A 163 24.26 -4.00 17.69
N MET A 164 23.17 -4.63 17.27
CA MET A 164 23.19 -6.00 16.73
C MET A 164 23.89 -6.11 15.37
N LEU A 165 23.81 -5.08 14.52
CA LEU A 165 24.52 -5.02 13.24
C LEU A 165 26.02 -4.66 13.38
N GLY A 166 26.50 -4.37 14.59
CA GLY A 166 27.88 -3.97 14.86
C GLY A 166 28.22 -2.56 14.36
N ALA A 167 27.21 -1.71 14.19
CA ALA A 167 27.36 -0.35 13.65
C ALA A 167 27.04 0.72 14.70
N ILE A 168 27.59 1.92 14.50
CA ILE A 168 27.32 3.07 15.36
C ILE A 168 25.86 3.48 15.13
N PRO A 169 25.04 3.60 16.19
CA PRO A 169 23.65 4.00 16.04
C PRO A 169 23.57 5.43 15.47
N PRO A 170 22.72 5.66 14.45
CA PRO A 170 22.52 6.98 13.88
C PRO A 170 21.84 7.90 14.90
N ASP A 171 22.21 9.18 14.87
CA ASP A 171 21.61 10.19 15.75
C ASP A 171 20.09 10.29 15.54
N GLY A 172 19.35 10.68 16.59
CA GLY A 172 17.89 10.82 16.54
C GLY A 172 17.37 11.70 15.40
N TRP A 173 18.13 12.72 14.98
CA TRP A 173 17.76 13.58 13.85
C TRP A 173 17.80 12.85 12.50
N GLN A 174 18.72 11.91 12.31
CA GLN A 174 18.82 11.11 11.07
C GLN A 174 17.65 10.15 10.93
N ILE A 175 17.17 9.61 12.06
CA ILE A 175 16.01 8.72 12.12
C ILE A 175 14.75 9.48 11.71
N VAL A 176 14.55 10.68 12.26
CA VAL A 176 13.43 11.56 11.87
C VAL A 176 13.53 11.97 10.40
N LEU A 177 14.75 12.27 9.92
CA LEU A 177 14.96 12.62 8.52
C LEU A 177 14.62 11.45 7.58
N ARG A 178 15.03 10.23 7.91
CA ARG A 178 14.66 9.00 7.17
C ARG A 178 13.14 8.83 7.13
N PHE A 179 12.47 9.03 8.26
CA PHE A 179 11.01 8.97 8.35
C PHE A 179 10.36 9.98 7.40
N VAL A 180 10.75 11.26 7.48
CA VAL A 180 10.20 12.33 6.63
C VAL A 180 10.45 12.06 5.15
N ILE A 181 11.66 11.62 4.78
CA ILE A 181 12.00 11.29 3.39
C ILE A 181 11.10 10.16 2.87
N ASN A 182 10.87 9.11 3.67
CA ASN A 182 9.98 8.02 3.26
C ASN A 182 8.52 8.48 3.15
N VAL A 183 8.02 9.32 4.08
CA VAL A 183 6.68 9.92 4.00
C VAL A 183 6.51 10.68 2.68
N VAL A 184 7.47 11.54 2.37
CA VAL A 184 7.46 12.35 1.15
C VAL A 184 7.53 11.46 -0.09
N PHE A 185 8.42 10.46 -0.10
CA PHE A 185 8.58 9.53 -1.21
C PHE A 185 7.30 8.74 -1.50
N PHE A 186 6.65 8.20 -0.47
CA PHE A 186 5.42 7.41 -0.61
C PHE A 186 4.22 8.25 -1.04
N ILE A 187 4.04 9.44 -0.47
CA ILE A 187 2.90 10.32 -0.80
C ILE A 187 3.08 10.92 -2.20
N ILE A 188 4.23 11.54 -2.48
CA ILE A 188 4.49 12.18 -3.78
C ILE A 188 4.56 11.12 -4.88
N GLY A 189 5.28 10.03 -4.64
CA GLY A 189 5.32 8.89 -5.55
C GLY A 189 3.92 8.34 -5.82
N GLY A 190 3.12 8.14 -4.77
CA GLY A 190 1.74 7.65 -4.88
C GLY A 190 0.87 8.56 -5.75
N ILE A 191 0.99 9.89 -5.61
CA ILE A 191 0.26 10.86 -6.43
C ILE A 191 0.71 10.82 -7.89
N ILE A 192 2.02 10.89 -8.15
CA ILE A 192 2.57 10.91 -9.50
C ILE A 192 2.17 9.65 -10.26
N PHE A 193 2.37 8.48 -9.65
CA PHE A 193 1.99 7.21 -10.27
C PHE A 193 0.48 7.04 -10.39
N ALA A 194 -0.34 7.61 -9.49
CA ALA A 194 -1.80 7.56 -9.64
C ALA A 194 -2.27 8.37 -10.85
N ILE A 195 -1.73 9.57 -11.04
CA ILE A 195 -2.05 10.40 -12.21
C ILE A 195 -1.60 9.69 -13.50
N PHE A 196 -0.37 9.19 -13.51
CA PHE A 196 0.17 8.45 -14.65
C PHE A 196 -0.69 7.22 -14.98
N TRP A 197 -1.11 6.48 -13.96
CA TRP A 197 -1.93 5.29 -14.14
C TRP A 197 -3.27 5.62 -14.78
N VAL A 198 -3.96 6.66 -14.31
CA VAL A 198 -5.26 7.08 -14.86
C VAL A 198 -5.17 7.51 -16.33
N GLU A 199 -4.07 8.15 -16.72
CA GLU A 199 -3.85 8.54 -18.11
C GLU A 199 -3.59 7.32 -19.01
N VAL A 200 -2.73 6.38 -18.55
CA VAL A 200 -2.38 5.18 -19.32
C VAL A 200 -3.52 4.18 -19.40
N SER A 201 -4.32 4.04 -18.34
CA SER A 201 -5.43 3.10 -18.29
C SER A 201 -6.70 3.61 -19.00
N ASN A 202 -6.60 4.73 -19.73
CA ASN A 202 -7.73 5.38 -20.41
C ASN A 202 -8.91 5.64 -19.46
N MET A 203 -8.59 5.99 -18.21
CA MET A 203 -9.53 6.34 -17.14
C MET A 203 -9.58 7.86 -16.93
N ASN A 204 -9.02 8.64 -17.86
CA ASN A 204 -9.13 10.08 -17.83
C ASN A 204 -10.59 10.54 -18.05
N SER A 205 -10.90 11.78 -17.67
CA SER A 205 -12.27 12.30 -17.73
C SER A 205 -12.87 12.29 -19.13
N GLU A 206 -12.04 12.41 -20.17
CA GLU A 206 -12.47 12.38 -21.56
C GLU A 206 -12.89 10.98 -22.00
N ALA A 207 -12.08 9.97 -21.69
CA ALA A 207 -12.39 8.58 -21.99
C ALA A 207 -13.65 8.11 -21.25
N VAL A 208 -13.77 8.45 -19.97
CA VAL A 208 -14.97 8.14 -19.17
C VAL A 208 -16.21 8.86 -19.72
N ALA A 209 -16.09 10.13 -20.12
CA ALA A 209 -17.20 10.86 -20.73
C ALA A 209 -17.65 10.21 -22.06
N ASN A 210 -16.69 9.84 -22.91
CA ASN A 210 -16.97 9.18 -24.18
C ASN A 210 -17.59 7.78 -23.98
N GLN A 211 -17.14 7.03 -22.96
CA GLN A 211 -17.73 5.74 -22.60
C GLN A 211 -19.19 5.88 -22.17
N ILE A 212 -19.48 6.81 -21.24
CA ILE A 212 -20.85 7.08 -20.78
C ILE A 212 -21.74 7.53 -21.94
N HIS A 213 -21.22 8.36 -22.85
CA HIS A 213 -21.94 8.80 -24.04
C HIS A 213 -22.30 7.64 -24.98
N ARG A 214 -21.35 6.72 -25.21
CA ARG A 214 -21.56 5.51 -26.03
C ARG A 214 -22.61 4.57 -25.44
N SER A 215 -22.67 4.45 -24.11
CA SER A 215 -23.70 3.68 -23.38
C SER A 215 -25.09 4.34 -23.36
N GLY A 216 -25.33 5.40 -24.13
CA GLY A 216 -26.63 6.07 -24.22
C GLY A 216 -27.09 6.80 -22.93
N LEU A 217 -26.24 6.86 -21.91
CA LEU A 217 -26.49 7.53 -20.64
C LEU A 217 -26.24 9.04 -20.75
N GLN A 218 -27.05 9.84 -20.06
CA GLN A 218 -26.94 11.30 -20.11
C GLN A 218 -27.21 11.93 -18.74
N ILE A 219 -26.52 13.03 -18.43
CA ILE A 219 -26.81 13.80 -17.23
C ILE A 219 -28.19 14.47 -17.37
N PRO A 220 -29.09 14.33 -16.38
CA PRO A 220 -30.41 14.95 -16.44
C PRO A 220 -30.29 16.47 -16.50
N GLY A 221 -31.02 17.09 -17.44
CA GLY A 221 -31.10 18.55 -17.58
C GLY A 221 -30.15 19.21 -18.58
N PHE A 222 -29.20 18.48 -19.18
CA PHE A 222 -28.27 19.01 -20.20
C PHE A 222 -28.52 18.38 -21.58
N ARG A 223 -28.02 18.98 -22.67
CA ARG A 223 -28.01 18.38 -24.02
C ARG A 223 -26.94 17.29 -24.13
N ARG A 224 -27.08 16.36 -25.10
CA ARG A 224 -26.11 15.27 -25.34
C ARG A 224 -24.83 15.84 -25.94
N ASP A 225 -23.98 16.38 -25.08
CA ASP A 225 -22.67 16.86 -25.49
C ASP A 225 -21.59 16.23 -24.60
N PRO A 226 -20.72 15.35 -25.15
CA PRO A 226 -19.63 14.74 -24.39
C PRO A 226 -18.72 15.79 -23.74
N LEU A 227 -18.63 17.00 -24.30
CA LEU A 227 -17.85 18.11 -23.73
C LEU A 227 -18.43 18.60 -22.40
N THR A 228 -19.77 18.60 -22.24
CA THR A 228 -20.41 19.02 -20.99
C THR A 228 -20.21 17.99 -19.87
N LEU A 229 -20.26 16.71 -20.21
CA LEU A 229 -19.97 15.61 -19.29
C LEU A 229 -18.49 15.62 -18.88
N LYS A 230 -17.57 15.78 -19.83
CA LYS A 230 -16.13 15.92 -19.58
C LYS A 230 -15.84 17.05 -18.60
N LYS A 231 -16.36 18.26 -18.84
CA LYS A 231 -16.13 19.44 -17.95
C LYS A 231 -16.53 19.19 -16.50
N ARG A 232 -17.58 18.40 -16.27
CA ARG A 232 -17.98 18.02 -14.91
C ARG A 232 -17.05 16.96 -14.34
N LEU A 233 -16.73 15.91 -15.10
CA LEU A 233 -15.83 14.85 -14.67
C LEU A 233 -14.41 15.36 -14.39
N ASP A 234 -13.92 16.34 -15.15
CA ASP A 234 -12.63 17.03 -14.93
C ASP A 234 -12.52 17.70 -13.56
N ASN A 235 -13.64 18.06 -12.94
CA ASN A 235 -13.63 18.62 -11.59
C ASN A 235 -13.56 17.55 -10.49
N TYR A 236 -13.82 16.28 -10.80
CA TYR A 236 -13.86 15.18 -9.84
C TYR A 236 -12.70 14.20 -10.03
N ILE A 237 -12.49 13.67 -11.24
CA ILE A 237 -11.54 12.58 -11.49
C ILE A 237 -10.11 12.98 -11.08
N PRO A 238 -9.53 14.09 -11.55
CA PRO A 238 -8.17 14.47 -11.15
C PRO A 238 -8.02 14.65 -9.63
N LYS A 239 -9.02 15.24 -8.97
CA LYS A 239 -8.99 15.46 -7.52
C LYS A 239 -9.07 14.16 -6.74
N ILE A 240 -9.94 13.24 -7.17
CA ILE A 240 -10.06 11.90 -6.57
C ILE A 240 -8.77 11.12 -6.82
N THR A 241 -8.19 11.19 -8.01
CA THR A 241 -6.91 10.53 -8.33
C THR A 241 -5.78 10.99 -7.41
N VAL A 242 -5.59 12.30 -7.24
CA VAL A 242 -4.57 12.86 -6.33
C VAL A 242 -4.85 12.44 -4.88
N LEU A 243 -6.11 12.56 -4.44
CA LEU A 243 -6.50 12.16 -3.08
C LEU A 243 -6.25 10.66 -2.83
N SER A 244 -6.55 9.82 -3.81
CA SER A 244 -6.36 8.37 -3.75
C SER A 244 -4.89 7.99 -3.69
N GLY A 245 -4.04 8.58 -4.54
CA GLY A 245 -2.60 8.35 -4.53
C GLY A 245 -1.96 8.74 -3.21
N ALA A 246 -2.37 9.90 -2.66
CA ALA A 246 -1.92 10.37 -1.35
C ALA A 246 -2.39 9.48 -0.20
N LEU A 247 -3.67 9.09 -0.18
CA LEU A 247 -4.24 8.22 0.85
C LEU A 247 -3.60 6.85 0.86
N ILE A 248 -3.46 6.21 -0.31
CA ILE A 248 -2.88 4.86 -0.41
C ILE A 248 -1.39 4.90 -0.05
N GLY A 249 -0.66 5.93 -0.50
CA GLY A 249 0.74 6.14 -0.09
C GLY A 249 0.90 6.34 1.41
N GLY A 250 0.03 7.15 2.02
CA GLY A 250 -0.01 7.37 3.47
C GLY A 250 -0.37 6.10 4.25
N LEU A 251 -1.38 5.36 3.81
CA LEU A 251 -1.79 4.09 4.43
C LEU A 251 -0.70 3.02 4.29
N ALA A 252 -0.01 2.96 3.16
CA ALA A 252 1.09 2.02 2.95
C ALA A 252 2.23 2.29 3.92
N LEU A 253 2.62 3.55 4.07
CA LEU A 253 3.65 3.94 5.02
C LEU A 253 3.19 3.68 6.45
N PHE A 254 2.00 4.17 6.84
CA PHE A 254 1.43 3.94 8.17
C PHE A 254 1.42 2.46 8.53
N SER A 255 1.02 1.62 7.58
CA SER A 255 1.01 0.17 7.75
C SER A 255 2.41 -0.41 7.98
N SER A 256 3.40 0.06 7.23
CA SER A 256 4.78 -0.39 7.39
C SER A 256 5.47 0.13 8.66
N LEU A 257 4.98 1.21 9.30
CA LEU A 257 5.57 1.74 10.55
C LEU A 257 5.36 0.83 11.76
N PHE A 258 4.17 0.26 11.89
CA PHE A 258 3.82 -0.59 13.04
C PHE A 258 4.31 -2.03 12.88
N GLY A 259 4.69 -2.41 11.66
CA GLY A 259 4.95 -3.80 11.32
C GLY A 259 3.65 -4.61 11.29
N LEU A 260 3.64 -5.62 10.43
CA LEU A 260 2.53 -6.54 10.26
C LEU A 260 2.96 -7.97 10.58
N ILE A 261 1.98 -8.83 10.88
CA ILE A 261 2.26 -10.23 11.21
C ILE A 261 3.02 -10.90 10.05
N GLY A 262 4.14 -11.54 10.37
CA GLY A 262 4.95 -12.27 9.42
C GLY A 262 5.87 -11.44 8.55
N GLY A 263 6.19 -10.21 8.94
CA GLY A 263 7.11 -9.35 8.18
C GLY A 263 6.58 -8.97 6.80
N ILE A 264 5.25 -8.97 6.62
CA ILE A 264 4.61 -8.52 5.38
C ILE A 264 4.80 -7.00 5.30
N SER A 265 5.23 -6.50 4.14
CA SER A 265 5.29 -5.05 3.93
C SER A 265 3.89 -4.43 3.98
N GLY A 266 3.80 -3.17 4.42
CA GLY A 266 2.51 -2.47 4.44
C GLY A 266 1.86 -2.37 3.06
N THR A 267 2.69 -2.28 2.00
CA THR A 267 2.25 -2.35 0.60
C THR A 267 1.68 -3.72 0.23
N GLY A 268 2.30 -4.82 0.67
CA GLY A 268 1.81 -6.18 0.44
C GLY A 268 0.46 -6.44 1.09
N MET A 269 0.22 -5.87 2.26
CA MET A 269 -1.07 -5.97 2.94
C MET A 269 -2.17 -5.24 2.19
N LEU A 270 -1.93 -4.01 1.74
CA LEU A 270 -2.88 -3.24 0.93
C LEU A 270 -3.29 -4.01 -0.33
N LEU A 271 -2.32 -4.66 -0.98
CA LEU A 271 -2.58 -5.48 -2.17
C LEU A 271 -3.46 -6.68 -1.86
N ALA A 272 -3.16 -7.41 -0.79
CA ALA A 272 -3.94 -8.56 -0.39
C ALA A 272 -5.39 -8.17 -0.08
N VAL A 273 -5.60 -7.07 0.65
CA VAL A 273 -6.95 -6.57 0.98
C VAL A 273 -7.67 -6.06 -0.27
N GLY A 274 -7.00 -5.26 -1.11
CA GLY A 274 -7.62 -4.71 -2.32
C GLY A 274 -8.05 -5.80 -3.30
N ILE A 275 -7.20 -6.82 -3.51
CA ILE A 275 -7.55 -7.97 -4.35
C ILE A 275 -8.70 -8.77 -3.73
N ALA A 276 -8.65 -9.07 -2.43
CA ALA A 276 -9.70 -9.81 -1.75
C ALA A 276 -11.05 -9.07 -1.80
N TYR A 277 -11.05 -7.76 -1.58
CA TYR A 277 -12.24 -6.93 -1.63
C TYR A 277 -12.82 -6.86 -3.05
N ARG A 278 -11.97 -6.71 -4.05
CA ARG A 278 -12.39 -6.72 -5.46
C ARG A 278 -13.00 -8.05 -5.86
N LEU A 279 -12.37 -9.17 -5.49
CA LEU A 279 -12.92 -10.50 -5.75
C LEU A 279 -14.26 -10.71 -5.04
N TYR A 280 -14.37 -10.26 -3.79
CA TYR A 280 -15.63 -10.29 -3.04
C TYR A 280 -16.75 -9.51 -3.77
N GLU A 281 -16.46 -8.31 -4.26
CA GLU A 281 -17.42 -7.49 -5.01
C GLU A 281 -17.82 -8.15 -6.33
N GLU A 282 -16.86 -8.71 -7.07
CA GLU A 282 -17.12 -9.42 -8.32
C GLU A 282 -18.01 -10.65 -8.09
N MET A 283 -17.75 -11.44 -7.05
CA MET A 283 -18.59 -12.59 -6.67
C MET A 283 -20.00 -12.15 -6.23
N ALA A 284 -20.10 -11.11 -5.39
CA ALA A 284 -21.39 -10.60 -4.94
C ALA A 284 -22.25 -10.10 -6.12
N SER A 285 -21.61 -9.40 -7.08
CA SER A 285 -22.26 -8.92 -8.30
C SER A 285 -22.77 -10.09 -9.16
N GLN A 286 -21.94 -11.11 -9.39
CA GLN A 286 -22.32 -12.30 -10.15
C GLN A 286 -23.49 -13.05 -9.50
N GLN A 287 -23.45 -13.25 -8.18
CA GLN A 287 -24.52 -13.92 -7.46
C GLN A 287 -25.85 -13.16 -7.54
N MET A 288 -25.81 -11.82 -7.50
CA MET A 288 -27.02 -11.00 -7.73
C MET A 288 -27.57 -11.17 -9.15
N MET A 289 -26.71 -11.28 -10.16
CA MET A 289 -27.11 -11.49 -11.54
C MET A 289 -27.71 -12.89 -11.78
N GLU A 290 -27.26 -13.90 -11.04
CA GLU A 290 -27.80 -15.26 -11.08
C GLU A 290 -29.13 -15.40 -10.33
N MET A 291 -29.24 -14.75 -9.16
CA MET A 291 -30.43 -14.82 -8.31
C MET A 291 -31.63 -14.07 -8.89
N TYR A 292 -31.40 -13.01 -9.66
CA TYR A 292 -32.45 -12.25 -10.35
C TYR A 292 -32.27 -12.27 -11.87
N PRO A 293 -32.68 -13.36 -12.56
CA PRO A 293 -32.49 -13.51 -14.01
C PRO A 293 -33.23 -12.44 -14.83
N PHE A 294 -34.26 -11.79 -14.27
CA PHE A 294 -34.93 -10.65 -14.91
C PHE A 294 -34.06 -9.38 -14.97
N MET A 295 -33.07 -9.22 -14.07
CA MET A 295 -32.11 -8.11 -14.11
C MET A 295 -31.06 -8.27 -15.22
N ARG A 296 -30.81 -9.50 -15.73
CA ARG A 296 -29.92 -9.71 -16.89
C ARG A 296 -30.39 -8.96 -18.13
N ARG A 297 -31.70 -8.86 -18.37
CA ARG A 297 -32.26 -8.13 -19.54
C ARG A 297 -32.24 -6.60 -19.38
N PHE A 298 -31.99 -6.08 -18.17
CA PHE A 298 -31.99 -4.63 -17.89
C PHE A 298 -30.57 -4.06 -17.74
N PHE A 299 -29.58 -4.90 -17.38
CA PHE A 299 -28.18 -4.51 -17.21
C PHE A 299 -27.22 -5.14 -18.24
N GLY A 300 -27.66 -6.18 -18.96
CA GLY A 300 -26.96 -6.69 -20.14
C GLY A 300 -27.59 -6.10 -21.39
N GLU A 301 -26.97 -5.07 -21.94
CA GLU A 301 -27.10 -4.82 -23.38
C GLU A 301 -26.39 -5.96 -24.10
N GLU A 302 -27.08 -6.57 -25.07
CA GLU A 302 -26.41 -7.21 -26.20
C GLU A 302 -25.50 -6.20 -26.93
#